data_AF-A0A942YJF2-F1
#
_entry.id   AF-A0A942YJF2-F1
#
_cell.length_a   1.000
_cell.length_b   1.000
_cell.length_c   1.000
_cell.angle_alpha   90.00
_cell.angle_beta   90.00
_cell.angle_gamma   90.00
#
_symmetry.space_group_name_H-M   'P 1'
#
loop_
_entity.id
_entity.type
_entity.pdbx_description
1 polymer ?
#
loop_
_entity_poly.entity_id
_entity_poly.type
_entity_poly.pdbx_seq_one_letter_code
_entity_poly.pdbx_strand_id
1 'polypeptide(L)'
;MHLPNDLVGGVHFGTYVNQAGETIRGDNPIFQAQIKDGVKNLTAGTFMTGKYPFMMFGLPAAALAIYHEARPERKKVVAGIIGSAALTSFLTGITEPIEFSFLFVAPLLFAIHTIFAGLSFMTMHLLNVKIRMTFSGGLIDYILFGVINPQTHAWLVIPVGAVFAVIYYFGFRFAIRKFDLATPGREKDEGTSEQSAPTVANDLPYEILKAMGGKENISNLDACITRLRVAVNDQNQVDKNRLKQLGAAGVMTVGNNIQAIFGPRSDSLKHQMSEIMKGNTPLPVNTPSSQEIEKEIELTVPEALRNDVAETKIVIPVTGELLPITDVPDPVFSGKMMGDGFAIKPKDGNIVSPINGKIINVFPTKHALGLVADSGKEILLHVGIDTVKLKGEGFEVFVKEEDTIKAGDLLMKVDIDFINLNATSSITPIVFTNLEQNEEVVIERTGSVTAGEKNIISIKQD
;
A
#
# COMPACT_ATOMS: atom_id res chain seq x y z
N MET A 1 3.53 -19.58 -1.74
CA MET A 1 2.81 -20.86 -1.81
C MET A 1 2.81 -21.39 -0.38
N HIS A 2 1.85 -20.94 0.43
CA HIS A 2 1.67 -21.47 1.78
C HIS A 2 1.13 -22.88 1.61
N LEU A 3 2.01 -23.88 1.62
CA LEU A 3 1.57 -25.24 1.82
C LEU A 3 0.91 -25.25 3.22
N PRO A 4 -0.37 -25.59 3.34
CA PRO A 4 -0.98 -25.74 4.65
C PRO A 4 -0.09 -26.69 5.46
N ASN A 5 0.23 -26.30 6.70
CA ASN A 5 1.02 -27.14 7.62
C ASN A 5 0.43 -28.55 7.78
N ASP A 6 -0.81 -28.76 7.36
CA ASP A 6 -1.51 -30.05 7.29
C ASP A 6 -0.91 -31.03 6.26
N LEU A 7 -0.18 -30.57 5.23
CA LEU A 7 0.40 -31.45 4.20
C LEU A 7 1.81 -31.99 4.51
N VAL A 8 2.48 -31.51 5.56
CA VAL A 8 3.74 -32.10 6.05
C VAL A 8 3.70 -32.34 7.56
N GLY A 9 3.07 -31.43 8.32
CA GLY A 9 2.79 -31.61 9.75
C GLY A 9 1.58 -32.50 10.03
N GLY A 10 0.64 -32.64 9.08
CA GLY A 10 -0.55 -33.50 9.19
C GLY A 10 -0.45 -34.84 8.45
N VAL A 11 0.61 -35.09 7.68
CA VAL A 11 0.82 -36.42 7.07
C VAL A 11 1.27 -37.39 8.15
N HIS A 12 0.60 -38.54 8.25
CA HIS A 12 0.88 -39.62 9.18
C HIS A 12 2.20 -40.35 8.88
N PHE A 13 3.31 -39.63 8.73
CA PHE A 13 4.64 -40.22 8.65
C PHE A 13 5.07 -40.68 10.04
N GLY A 14 5.37 -41.98 10.15
CA GLY A 14 5.80 -42.60 11.39
C GLY A 14 4.64 -42.92 12.34
N THR A 15 4.93 -43.86 13.24
CA THR A 15 4.07 -44.27 14.35
C THR A 15 4.94 -44.36 15.60
N TYR A 16 4.43 -43.88 16.73
CA TYR A 16 5.09 -44.01 18.03
C TYR A 16 4.08 -44.47 19.07
N VAL A 17 4.45 -45.44 19.91
CA VAL A 17 3.64 -45.87 21.04
C VAL A 17 4.20 -45.18 22.28
N ASN A 18 3.38 -44.34 22.92
CA ASN A 18 3.80 -43.62 24.12
C ASN A 18 3.85 -44.54 25.35
N GLN A 19 4.36 -44.03 26.47
CA GLN A 19 4.41 -44.80 27.73
C GLN A 19 3.03 -45.24 28.26
N ALA A 20 1.95 -44.59 27.82
CA ALA A 20 0.57 -44.96 28.15
C ALA A 20 -0.02 -46.06 27.24
N GLY A 21 0.73 -46.52 26.22
CA GLY A 21 0.29 -47.54 25.27
C GLY A 21 -0.54 -47.00 24.11
N GLU A 22 -0.68 -45.68 23.97
CA GLU A 22 -1.43 -45.05 22.88
C GLU A 22 -0.55 -44.93 21.63
N THR A 23 -1.13 -45.28 20.47
CA THR A 23 -0.44 -45.12 19.18
C THR A 23 -0.65 -43.72 18.63
N ILE A 24 0.44 -42.97 18.53
CA ILE A 24 0.49 -41.59 18.03
C ILE A 24 1.04 -41.59 16.60
N ARG A 25 0.46 -40.76 15.74
CA ARG A 25 0.80 -40.65 14.31
C ARG A 25 1.10 -39.22 13.92
N GLY A 26 2.04 -39.06 12.99
CA GLY A 26 2.45 -37.76 12.46
C GLY A 26 3.67 -37.19 13.17
N ASP A 27 4.56 -36.56 12.40
CA ASP A 27 5.87 -36.09 12.86
C ASP A 27 5.75 -35.14 14.07
N ASN A 28 4.85 -34.17 13.98
CA ASN A 28 4.65 -33.16 15.01
C ASN A 28 4.10 -33.75 16.34
N PRO A 29 3.00 -34.52 16.33
CA PRO A 29 2.51 -35.23 17.52
C PRO A 29 3.52 -36.22 18.11
N ILE A 30 4.24 -36.98 17.26
CA ILE A 30 5.26 -37.94 17.70
C ILE A 30 6.39 -37.22 18.43
N PHE A 31 6.89 -36.10 17.90
CA PHE A 31 7.92 -35.31 18.57
C PHE A 31 7.48 -34.90 19.98
N GLN A 32 6.25 -34.42 20.16
CA GLN A 32 5.76 -34.00 21.47
C GLN A 32 5.66 -35.15 22.46
N ALA A 33 5.18 -36.31 21.99
CA ALA A 33 5.11 -37.51 22.79
C ALA A 33 6.50 -37.98 23.21
N GLN A 34 7.47 -37.98 22.29
CA GLN A 34 8.84 -38.37 22.57
C GLN A 34 9.53 -37.45 23.58
N ILE A 35 9.31 -36.14 23.48
CA ILE A 35 9.79 -35.17 24.47
C ILE A 35 9.15 -35.44 25.84
N LYS A 36 7.83 -35.65 25.89
CA LYS A 36 7.10 -35.94 27.13
C LYS A 36 7.57 -37.23 27.80
N ASP A 37 7.84 -38.26 27.00
CA ASP A 37 8.33 -39.56 27.45
C ASP A 37 9.84 -39.56 27.75
N GLY A 38 10.53 -38.44 27.53
CA GLY A 38 11.96 -38.28 27.82
C GLY A 38 12.88 -39.06 26.89
N VAL A 39 12.45 -39.36 25.66
CA VAL A 39 13.22 -40.12 24.66
C VAL A 39 14.47 -39.35 24.24
N LYS A 40 15.66 -39.92 24.50
CA LYS A 40 16.94 -39.25 24.16
C LYS A 40 17.20 -39.12 22.66
N ASN A 41 16.79 -40.12 21.87
CA ASN A 41 17.00 -40.16 20.42
C ASN A 41 15.67 -39.94 19.70
N LEU A 42 15.40 -38.69 19.33
CA LEU A 42 14.16 -38.31 18.67
C LEU A 42 14.13 -38.87 17.23
N THR A 43 13.01 -39.49 16.86
CA THR A 43 12.80 -40.00 15.50
C THR A 43 11.99 -39.04 14.64
N ALA A 44 11.27 -38.11 15.26
CA ALA A 44 10.46 -37.10 14.60
C ALA A 44 11.11 -35.70 14.64
N GLY A 45 10.61 -34.77 13.82
CA GLY A 45 11.14 -33.40 13.66
C GLY A 45 12.15 -33.24 12.52
N THR A 46 12.46 -34.33 11.82
CA THR A 46 13.47 -34.35 10.74
C THR A 46 13.10 -33.44 9.58
N PHE A 47 11.83 -33.45 9.18
CA PHE A 47 11.35 -32.75 7.99
C PHE A 47 11.13 -31.25 8.20
N MET A 48 11.24 -30.78 9.45
CA MET A 48 10.99 -29.38 9.81
C MET A 48 12.29 -28.62 10.11
N THR A 49 13.28 -29.32 10.65
CA THR A 49 14.52 -28.71 11.18
C THR A 49 15.31 -27.93 10.12
N GLY A 50 15.27 -28.35 8.86
CA GLY A 50 15.97 -27.67 7.78
C GLY A 50 15.52 -26.23 7.51
N LYS A 51 14.36 -25.80 8.06
CA LYS A 51 13.84 -24.45 7.91
C LYS A 51 14.63 -23.41 8.72
N TYR A 52 15.03 -23.74 9.94
CA TYR A 52 15.63 -22.78 10.85
C TYR A 52 16.89 -22.09 10.30
N PRO A 53 17.90 -22.80 9.74
CA PRO A 53 19.13 -22.16 9.32
C PRO A 53 18.90 -21.11 8.20
N PHE A 54 18.12 -21.44 7.17
CA PHE A 54 17.91 -20.50 6.09
C PHE A 54 16.86 -19.43 6.41
N MET A 55 15.85 -19.69 7.25
CA MET A 55 14.84 -18.67 7.57
C MET A 55 15.32 -17.65 8.60
N MET A 56 16.11 -18.08 9.58
CA MET A 56 16.66 -17.18 10.61
C MET A 56 17.94 -16.46 10.16
N PHE A 57 18.72 -17.06 9.25
CA PHE A 57 20.03 -16.52 8.88
C PHE A 57 20.17 -16.30 7.38
N GLY A 58 19.84 -17.32 6.57
CA GLY A 58 19.99 -17.26 5.11
C GLY A 58 19.19 -16.12 4.45
N LEU A 59 17.88 -16.06 4.68
CA LEU A 59 16.98 -15.08 4.09
C LEU A 59 17.21 -13.66 4.60
N PRO A 60 17.46 -13.42 5.91
CA PRO A 60 17.93 -12.11 6.37
C PRO A 60 19.25 -11.68 5.71
N ALA A 61 20.17 -12.62 5.46
CA ALA A 61 21.41 -12.32 4.74
C ALA A 61 21.18 -12.06 3.24
N ALA A 62 20.23 -12.75 2.60
CA ALA A 62 19.78 -12.42 1.25
C ALA A 62 19.10 -11.05 1.17
N ALA A 63 18.28 -10.71 2.15
CA ALA A 63 17.68 -9.38 2.30
C ALA A 63 18.76 -8.30 2.40
N LEU A 64 19.81 -8.54 3.19
CA LEU A 64 20.97 -7.65 3.26
C LEU A 64 21.72 -7.55 1.92
N ALA A 65 21.87 -8.67 1.19
CA ALA A 65 22.47 -8.66 -0.14
C ALA A 65 21.65 -7.83 -1.14
N ILE A 66 20.31 -7.98 -1.14
CA ILE A 66 19.39 -7.19 -1.97
C ILE A 66 19.52 -5.69 -1.63
N TYR A 67 19.54 -5.34 -0.35
CA TYR A 67 19.75 -3.95 0.09
C TYR A 67 21.09 -3.37 -0.38
N HIS A 68 22.18 -4.12 -0.24
CA HIS A 68 23.51 -3.66 -0.68
C HIS A 68 23.64 -3.53 -2.20
N GLU A 69 22.89 -4.33 -2.95
CA GLU A 69 22.88 -4.30 -4.41
C GLU A 69 21.84 -3.32 -4.99
N ALA A 70 20.95 -2.75 -4.17
CA ALA A 70 20.03 -1.70 -4.58
C ALA A 70 20.75 -0.39 -4.91
N ARG A 71 20.18 0.37 -5.85
CA ARG A 71 20.71 1.66 -6.26
C ARG A 71 20.68 2.69 -5.12
N PRO A 72 21.67 3.61 -5.04
CA PRO A 72 21.78 4.56 -3.93
C PRO A 72 20.49 5.33 -3.63
N GLU A 73 19.79 5.79 -4.66
CA GLU A 73 18.55 6.56 -4.56
C GLU A 73 17.38 5.76 -3.97
N ARG A 74 17.34 4.43 -4.18
CA ARG A 74 16.26 3.55 -3.69
C ARG A 74 16.59 2.83 -2.38
N LYS A 75 17.82 2.98 -1.84
CA LYS A 75 18.26 2.26 -0.64
C LYS A 75 17.38 2.50 0.59
N LYS A 76 16.88 3.71 0.81
CA LYS A 76 16.00 4.01 1.96
C LYS A 76 14.69 3.23 1.90
N VAL A 77 14.06 3.20 0.72
CA VAL A 77 12.81 2.46 0.48
C VAL A 77 13.05 0.96 0.61
N VAL A 78 14.12 0.45 -0.02
CA VAL A 78 14.49 -0.97 0.07
C VAL A 78 14.79 -1.38 1.50
N ALA A 79 15.49 -0.55 2.29
CA ALA A 79 15.77 -0.83 3.70
C ALA A 79 14.49 -0.99 4.52
N GLY A 80 13.48 -0.13 4.31
CA GLY A 80 12.19 -0.24 5.01
C GLY A 80 11.45 -1.54 4.66
N ILE A 81 11.28 -1.81 3.36
CA ILE A 81 10.49 -2.95 2.88
C ILE A 81 11.20 -4.28 3.16
N ILE A 82 12.44 -4.42 2.71
CA ILE A 82 13.22 -5.66 2.82
C ILE A 82 13.71 -5.90 4.25
N GLY A 83 13.99 -4.84 5.01
CA GLY A 83 14.35 -4.95 6.42
C GLY A 83 13.19 -5.45 7.28
N SER A 84 11.97 -4.94 7.08
CA SER A 84 10.77 -5.45 7.76
C SER A 84 10.51 -6.92 7.40
N ALA A 85 10.60 -7.26 6.12
CA ALA A 85 10.46 -8.63 5.63
C ALA A 85 11.50 -9.59 6.25
N ALA A 86 12.77 -9.16 6.35
CA ALA A 86 13.85 -9.89 7.02
C ALA A 86 13.55 -10.17 8.49
N LEU A 87 13.07 -9.16 9.22
CA LEU A 87 12.70 -9.29 10.62
C LEU A 87 11.54 -10.28 10.80
N THR A 88 10.53 -10.21 9.93
CA THR A 88 9.40 -11.14 9.92
C THR A 88 9.87 -12.59 9.69
N SER A 89 10.71 -12.83 8.67
CA SER A 89 11.29 -14.16 8.43
C SER A 89 12.09 -14.67 9.63
N PHE A 90 12.90 -13.81 10.24
CA PHE A 90 13.69 -14.18 11.41
C PHE A 90 12.82 -14.56 12.62
N LEU A 91 11.83 -13.73 12.96
CA LEU A 91 11.03 -13.93 14.16
C LEU A 91 10.02 -15.07 14.02
N THR A 92 9.25 -15.08 12.93
CA THR A 92 8.10 -15.97 12.76
C THR A 92 8.35 -17.10 11.77
N GLY A 93 9.39 -16.99 10.94
CA GLY A 93 9.66 -17.95 9.86
C GLY A 93 8.82 -17.71 8.60
N ILE A 94 8.05 -16.60 8.53
CA ILE A 94 7.29 -16.24 7.32
C ILE A 94 8.25 -15.66 6.29
N THR A 95 8.41 -16.35 5.16
CA THR A 95 9.40 -16.01 4.13
C THR A 95 8.80 -15.28 2.94
N GLU A 96 7.48 -15.32 2.77
CA GLU A 96 6.78 -14.75 1.62
C GLU A 96 7.12 -13.28 1.34
N PRO A 97 7.18 -12.38 2.35
CA PRO A 97 7.53 -10.98 2.09
C PRO A 97 8.89 -10.79 1.41
N ILE A 98 9.85 -11.67 1.70
CA ILE A 98 11.18 -11.65 1.07
C ILE A 98 11.13 -12.36 -0.28
N GLU A 99 10.57 -13.58 -0.33
CA GLU A 99 10.56 -14.41 -1.54
C GLU A 99 9.76 -13.78 -2.67
N PHE A 100 8.62 -13.16 -2.36
CA PHE A 100 7.78 -12.51 -3.38
C PHE A 100 8.46 -11.30 -4.02
N SER A 101 9.45 -10.70 -3.33
CA SER A 101 10.21 -9.57 -3.85
C SER A 101 11.10 -9.95 -5.05
N PHE A 102 11.44 -11.23 -5.23
CA PHE A 102 12.26 -11.70 -6.36
C PHE A 102 11.69 -12.91 -7.10
N LEU A 103 10.68 -13.61 -6.59
CA LEU A 103 10.07 -14.77 -7.23
C LEU A 103 9.62 -14.50 -8.67
N PHE A 104 8.96 -13.36 -8.90
CA PHE A 104 8.42 -13.01 -10.20
C PHE A 104 9.39 -12.20 -11.07
N VAL A 105 10.32 -11.48 -10.46
CA VAL A 105 11.22 -10.55 -11.15
C VAL A 105 12.57 -11.19 -11.47
N ALA A 106 13.02 -12.12 -10.63
CA ALA A 106 14.27 -12.88 -10.81
C ALA A 106 14.05 -14.37 -10.50
N PRO A 107 13.37 -15.14 -11.37
CA PRO A 107 13.11 -16.56 -11.15
C PRO A 107 14.38 -17.40 -10.94
N LEU A 108 15.50 -17.00 -11.55
CA LEU A 108 16.80 -17.62 -11.33
C LEU A 108 17.27 -17.49 -9.87
N LEU A 109 17.04 -16.33 -9.24
CA LEU A 109 17.38 -16.11 -7.84
C LEU A 109 16.53 -17.00 -6.92
N PHE A 110 15.28 -17.22 -7.29
CA PHE A 110 14.41 -18.17 -6.61
C PHE A 110 14.88 -19.63 -6.77
N ALA A 111 15.34 -20.03 -7.94
CA ALA A 111 15.94 -21.36 -8.12
C ALA A 111 17.22 -21.55 -7.29
N ILE A 112 18.05 -20.49 -7.16
CA ILE A 112 19.23 -20.52 -6.27
C ILE A 112 18.80 -20.68 -4.81
N HIS A 113 17.78 -19.92 -4.39
CA HIS A 113 17.20 -20.02 -3.06
C HIS A 113 16.68 -21.42 -2.75
N THR A 114 15.95 -22.08 -3.65
CA THR A 114 15.43 -23.43 -3.42
C THR A 114 16.56 -24.47 -3.28
N ILE A 115 17.66 -24.31 -4.02
CA ILE A 115 18.87 -25.16 -3.85
C ILE A 115 19.46 -24.94 -2.46
N PHE A 116 19.66 -23.68 -2.05
CA PHE A 116 20.21 -23.38 -0.72
C PHE A 116 19.31 -23.87 0.41
N ALA A 117 17.99 -23.73 0.28
CA ALA A 117 17.03 -24.28 1.23
C ALA A 117 17.14 -25.81 1.28
N GLY A 118 17.21 -26.50 0.13
CA GLY A 118 17.40 -27.95 0.07
C GLY A 118 18.70 -28.41 0.74
N LEU A 119 19.80 -27.67 0.55
CA LEU A 119 21.07 -27.92 1.25
C LEU A 119 20.95 -27.72 2.75
N SER A 120 20.14 -26.76 3.21
CA SER A 120 19.84 -26.57 4.63
C SER A 120 19.12 -27.79 5.21
N PHE A 121 18.09 -28.30 4.53
CA PHE A 121 17.42 -29.55 4.92
C PHE A 121 18.38 -30.73 4.97
N MET A 122 19.20 -30.90 3.94
CA MET A 122 20.19 -31.98 3.88
C MET A 122 21.20 -31.88 5.03
N THR A 123 21.74 -30.69 5.30
CA THR A 123 22.75 -30.48 6.35
C THR A 123 22.17 -30.79 7.73
N MET A 124 20.97 -30.30 8.03
CA MET A 124 20.31 -30.57 9.31
C MET A 124 19.95 -32.06 9.48
N HIS A 125 19.62 -32.74 8.37
CA HIS A 125 19.43 -34.19 8.38
C HIS A 125 20.72 -34.95 8.69
N LEU A 126 21.84 -34.59 8.04
CA LEU A 126 23.15 -35.22 8.26
C LEU A 126 23.68 -35.01 9.69
N LEU A 127 23.41 -33.84 10.28
CA LEU A 127 23.76 -33.52 11.67
C LEU A 127 22.79 -34.13 12.69
N ASN A 128 21.75 -34.82 12.22
CA ASN A 128 20.71 -35.48 13.02
C ASN A 128 20.04 -34.56 14.06
N VAL A 129 19.91 -33.28 13.73
CA VAL A 129 19.21 -32.30 14.58
C VAL A 129 17.71 -32.47 14.37
N LYS A 130 16.94 -32.46 15.46
CA LYS A 130 15.49 -32.68 15.44
C LYS A 130 14.80 -31.59 16.23
N ILE A 131 14.11 -30.70 15.54
CA ILE A 131 13.33 -29.62 16.11
C ILE A 131 12.01 -29.57 15.36
N ARG A 132 10.90 -29.59 16.10
CA ARG A 132 9.58 -29.34 15.52
C ARG A 132 9.30 -27.85 15.43
N MET A 133 8.34 -27.49 14.60
CA MET A 133 7.75 -26.15 14.59
C MET A 133 6.23 -26.25 14.67
N THR A 134 5.58 -25.18 15.14
CA THR A 134 4.11 -25.07 15.09
C THR A 134 3.66 -24.31 13.84
N PHE A 135 4.41 -23.26 13.47
CA PHE A 135 4.00 -22.36 12.40
C PHE A 135 4.96 -22.39 11.20
N SER A 136 6.17 -21.84 11.32
CA SER A 136 7.05 -21.71 10.15
C SER A 136 8.55 -21.82 10.44
N GLY A 137 8.98 -22.06 11.68
CA GLY A 137 10.40 -22.31 11.97
C GLY A 137 11.24 -21.05 12.12
N GLY A 138 10.63 -19.98 12.65
CA GLY A 138 11.35 -18.77 13.08
C GLY A 138 11.99 -18.89 14.47
N LEU A 139 12.58 -17.79 14.94
CA LEU A 139 13.21 -17.69 16.27
C LEU A 139 12.27 -18.14 17.40
N ILE A 140 10.99 -17.78 17.32
CA ILE A 140 10.01 -18.14 18.36
C ILE A 140 9.88 -19.66 18.45
N ASP A 141 9.67 -20.34 17.31
CA ASP A 141 9.61 -21.80 17.26
C ASP A 141 10.95 -22.43 17.70
N TYR A 142 12.09 -21.81 17.35
CA TYR A 142 13.43 -22.30 17.73
C TYR A 142 13.64 -22.28 19.24
N ILE A 143 13.25 -21.21 19.91
CA ILE A 143 13.34 -21.11 21.37
C ILE A 143 12.41 -22.13 22.02
N LEU A 144 11.14 -22.14 21.61
CA LEU A 144 10.10 -22.95 22.24
C LEU A 144 10.36 -24.46 22.10
N PHE A 145 10.79 -24.90 20.92
CA PHE A 145 10.90 -26.32 20.61
C PHE A 145 12.33 -26.84 20.52
N GLY A 146 13.30 -25.97 20.26
CA GLY A 146 14.71 -26.32 20.23
C GLY A 146 15.39 -26.06 21.57
N VAL A 147 15.58 -24.79 21.93
CA VAL A 147 16.43 -24.37 23.06
C VAL A 147 15.95 -24.95 24.41
N ILE A 148 14.63 -24.95 24.64
CA ILE A 148 14.06 -25.48 25.89
C ILE A 148 14.28 -27.00 26.01
N ASN A 149 14.43 -27.72 24.90
CA ASN A 149 14.52 -29.17 24.86
C ASN A 149 15.97 -29.62 24.58
N PRO A 150 16.76 -30.03 25.59
CA PRO A 150 18.18 -30.33 25.41
C PRO A 150 18.46 -31.54 24.47
N GLN A 151 17.47 -32.40 24.26
CA GLN A 151 17.56 -33.60 23.40
C GLN A 151 17.62 -33.27 21.89
N THR A 152 17.29 -32.04 21.50
CA THR A 152 17.16 -31.62 20.10
C THR A 152 18.48 -31.27 19.44
N HIS A 153 19.55 -31.05 20.22
CA HIS A 153 20.83 -30.49 19.76
C HIS A 153 20.66 -29.15 19.01
N ALA A 154 19.67 -28.35 19.41
CA ALA A 154 19.28 -27.11 18.74
C ALA A 154 20.43 -26.09 18.58
N TRP A 155 21.41 -26.10 19.47
CA TRP A 155 22.58 -25.22 19.39
C TRP A 155 23.33 -25.31 18.05
N LEU A 156 23.28 -26.46 17.35
CA LEU A 156 23.89 -26.67 16.02
C LEU A 156 23.23 -25.82 14.92
N VAL A 157 22.00 -25.35 15.12
CA VAL A 157 21.32 -24.44 14.19
C VAL A 157 22.08 -23.13 14.03
N ILE A 158 22.71 -22.63 15.10
CA ILE A 158 23.41 -21.34 15.08
C ILE A 158 24.66 -21.35 14.18
N PRO A 159 25.63 -22.28 14.34
CA PRO A 159 26.79 -22.32 13.46
C PRO A 159 26.41 -22.68 12.01
N VAL A 160 25.45 -23.59 11.81
CA VAL A 160 24.95 -23.92 10.46
C VAL A 160 24.29 -22.70 9.83
N GLY A 161 23.44 -22.01 10.59
CA GLY A 161 22.79 -20.77 10.18
C GLY A 161 23.78 -19.68 9.80
N ALA A 162 24.85 -19.48 10.58
CA ALA A 162 25.90 -18.52 10.27
C ALA A 162 26.61 -18.86 8.94
N VAL A 163 26.90 -20.13 8.68
CA VAL A 163 27.44 -20.58 7.38
C VAL A 163 26.44 -20.30 6.25
N PHE A 164 25.15 -20.58 6.45
CA PHE A 164 24.12 -20.27 5.47
C PHE A 164 23.94 -18.77 5.25
N ALA A 165 24.08 -17.91 6.26
CA ALA A 165 24.09 -16.46 6.06
C ALA A 165 25.20 -16.03 5.10
N VAL A 166 26.41 -16.58 5.25
CA VAL A 166 27.53 -16.33 4.34
C VAL A 166 27.19 -16.82 2.92
N ILE A 167 26.72 -18.07 2.79
CA ILE A 167 26.36 -18.66 1.49
C ILE A 167 25.27 -17.83 0.79
N TYR A 168 24.21 -17.48 1.50
CA TYR A 168 23.11 -16.68 0.97
C TYR A 168 23.58 -15.28 0.59
N TYR A 169 24.31 -14.58 1.46
CA TYR A 169 24.78 -13.23 1.18
C TYR A 169 25.65 -13.18 -0.08
N PHE A 170 26.70 -14.00 -0.14
CA PHE A 170 27.60 -14.00 -1.28
C PHE A 170 26.97 -14.61 -2.53
N GLY A 171 26.16 -15.66 -2.38
CA GLY A 171 25.45 -16.31 -3.49
C GLY A 171 24.44 -15.39 -4.16
N PHE A 172 23.61 -14.70 -3.38
CA PHE A 172 22.67 -13.71 -3.90
C PHE A 172 23.42 -12.55 -4.55
N ARG A 173 24.40 -11.97 -3.85
CA ARG A 173 25.17 -10.84 -4.38
C ARG A 173 25.89 -11.19 -5.69
N PHE A 174 26.48 -12.39 -5.77
CA PHE A 174 27.11 -12.88 -6.98
C PHE A 174 26.09 -13.04 -8.11
N ALA A 175 24.96 -13.71 -7.87
CA ALA A 175 23.93 -13.92 -8.88
C ALA A 175 23.33 -12.60 -9.39
N ILE A 176 23.04 -11.67 -8.48
CA ILE A 176 22.49 -10.35 -8.79
C ILE A 176 23.45 -9.58 -9.72
N ARG A 177 24.75 -9.58 -9.43
CA ARG A 177 25.76 -8.91 -10.27
C ARG A 177 26.05 -9.63 -11.57
N LYS A 178 26.19 -10.95 -11.53
CA LYS A 178 26.62 -11.76 -12.68
C LYS A 178 25.56 -11.81 -13.77
N PHE A 179 24.30 -11.86 -13.37
CA PHE A 179 23.16 -11.98 -14.29
C PHE A 179 22.33 -10.69 -14.40
N ASP A 180 22.80 -9.60 -13.80
CA ASP A 180 22.12 -8.29 -13.79
C ASP A 180 20.64 -8.40 -13.42
N LEU A 181 20.36 -9.07 -12.30
CA LEU A 181 18.99 -9.37 -11.89
C LEU A 181 18.30 -8.12 -11.34
N ALA A 182 17.06 -7.91 -11.75
CA ALA A 182 16.22 -6.80 -11.32
C ALA A 182 15.61 -7.05 -9.93
N THR A 183 16.44 -7.18 -8.89
CA THR A 183 15.96 -7.26 -7.51
C THR A 183 15.37 -5.91 -7.05
N PRO A 184 14.59 -5.86 -5.96
CA PRO A 184 14.04 -4.60 -5.44
C PRO A 184 15.10 -3.50 -5.34
N GLY A 185 14.85 -2.37 -6.00
CA GLY A 185 15.79 -1.25 -6.08
C GLY A 185 16.87 -1.35 -7.16
N ARG A 186 16.86 -2.37 -8.02
CA ARG A 186 17.71 -2.52 -9.22
C ARG A 186 16.94 -2.55 -10.54
N GLU A 187 15.62 -2.36 -10.48
CA GLU A 187 14.77 -2.27 -11.66
C GLU A 187 15.40 -1.33 -12.68
N LYS A 188 15.54 -1.80 -13.93
CA LYS A 188 15.95 -0.93 -15.01
C LYS A 188 14.85 0.12 -15.15
N ASP A 189 15.21 1.35 -14.85
CA ASP A 189 14.49 2.51 -15.30
C ASP A 189 14.26 2.37 -16.81
N GLU A 190 13.12 1.84 -17.21
CA GLU A 190 12.54 2.15 -18.51
C GLU A 190 12.17 3.64 -18.44
N GLY A 191 13.18 4.50 -18.55
CA GLY A 191 13.05 5.95 -18.52
C GLY A 191 12.51 6.50 -17.20
N THR A 192 13.28 6.38 -16.12
CA THR A 192 13.15 7.31 -15.00
C THR A 192 13.97 8.53 -15.36
N SER A 193 13.45 9.29 -16.33
CA SER A 193 13.62 10.73 -16.27
C SER A 193 13.08 11.15 -14.91
N GLU A 194 13.98 11.64 -14.07
CA GLU A 194 13.66 12.59 -13.01
C GLU A 194 12.95 13.78 -13.66
N GLN A 195 11.64 13.63 -13.87
CA GLN A 195 10.65 14.62 -14.24
C GLN A 195 9.32 13.86 -14.40
N SER A 196 8.81 13.37 -13.28
CA SER A 196 7.37 13.21 -13.17
C SER A 196 6.81 14.63 -13.09
N ALA A 197 6.50 15.23 -14.25
CA ALA A 197 5.52 16.29 -14.28
C ALA A 197 4.26 15.77 -13.57
N PRO A 198 3.58 16.57 -12.74
CA PRO A 198 2.39 16.15 -12.05
C PRO A 198 1.32 15.86 -13.10
N THR A 199 1.12 14.59 -13.46
CA THR A 199 -0.10 14.18 -14.15
C THR A 199 -1.24 14.31 -13.15
N VAL A 200 -2.04 15.34 -13.37
CA VAL A 200 -3.32 15.65 -12.72
C VAL A 200 -4.11 14.34 -12.53
N ALA A 201 -4.59 14.08 -11.32
CA ALA A 201 -5.21 12.81 -10.92
C ALA A 201 -6.44 12.40 -11.78
N ASN A 202 -7.02 13.34 -12.53
CA ASN A 202 -8.12 13.09 -13.48
C ASN A 202 -7.67 12.49 -14.83
N ASP A 203 -6.38 12.54 -15.17
CA ASP A 203 -5.88 12.00 -16.44
C ASP A 203 -5.46 10.53 -16.35
N LEU A 204 -5.19 10.00 -15.15
CA LEU A 204 -4.61 8.66 -15.01
C LEU A 204 -5.54 7.55 -15.55
N PRO A 205 -6.83 7.47 -15.18
CA PRO A 205 -7.72 6.44 -15.72
C PRO A 205 -7.95 6.61 -17.22
N TYR A 206 -7.95 7.85 -17.72
CA TYR A 206 -8.08 8.17 -19.14
C TYR A 206 -6.84 7.73 -19.95
N GLU A 207 -5.65 8.04 -19.45
CA GLU A 207 -4.39 7.64 -20.06
C GLU A 207 -4.20 6.12 -20.00
N ILE A 208 -4.66 5.45 -18.95
CA ILE A 208 -4.70 3.97 -18.87
C ILE A 208 -5.66 3.42 -19.93
N LEU A 209 -6.86 4.00 -20.08
CA LEU A 209 -7.82 3.61 -21.13
C LEU A 209 -7.22 3.77 -22.52
N LYS A 210 -6.55 4.90 -22.79
CA LYS A 210 -5.88 5.18 -24.06
C LYS A 210 -4.72 4.21 -24.31
N ALA A 211 -3.91 3.91 -23.30
CA ALA A 211 -2.82 2.94 -23.38
C ALA A 211 -3.32 1.50 -23.59
N MET A 212 -4.57 1.19 -23.24
CA MET A 212 -5.23 -0.08 -23.55
C MET A 212 -5.79 -0.14 -25.00
N GLY A 213 -5.57 0.88 -25.82
CA GLY A 213 -6.11 0.99 -27.18
C GLY A 213 -7.45 1.73 -27.26
N GLY A 214 -7.85 2.44 -26.19
CA GLY A 214 -9.10 3.17 -26.09
C GLY A 214 -10.32 2.30 -25.79
N LYS A 215 -11.49 2.94 -25.63
CA LYS A 215 -12.76 2.28 -25.30
C LYS A 215 -13.12 1.15 -26.26
N GLU A 216 -12.84 1.32 -27.55
CA GLU A 216 -13.23 0.38 -28.60
C GLU A 216 -12.40 -0.90 -28.59
N ASN A 217 -11.19 -0.84 -28.02
CA ASN A 217 -10.34 -2.02 -27.89
C ASN A 217 -10.67 -2.85 -26.63
N ILE A 218 -11.48 -2.35 -25.69
CA ILE A 218 -11.79 -3.05 -24.44
C ILE A 218 -13.12 -3.79 -24.57
N SER A 219 -13.09 -5.11 -24.43
CA SER A 219 -14.28 -5.97 -24.45
C SER A 219 -14.83 -6.23 -23.05
N ASN A 220 -13.97 -6.28 -22.03
CA ASN A 220 -14.37 -6.46 -20.64
C ASN A 220 -13.37 -5.77 -19.71
N LEU A 221 -13.87 -5.14 -18.66
CA LEU A 221 -13.08 -4.39 -17.68
C LEU A 221 -13.41 -4.88 -16.27
N ASP A 222 -12.43 -5.49 -15.61
CA ASP A 222 -12.58 -6.01 -14.26
C ASP A 222 -11.34 -5.73 -13.41
N ALA A 223 -11.43 -5.94 -12.10
CA ALA A 223 -10.30 -5.78 -11.20
C ALA A 223 -10.33 -6.80 -10.06
N CYS A 224 -9.14 -7.11 -9.55
CA CYS A 224 -8.93 -7.73 -8.26
C CYS A 224 -8.20 -6.74 -7.35
N ILE A 225 -8.03 -7.11 -6.07
CA ILE A 225 -7.40 -6.28 -5.03
C ILE A 225 -6.16 -5.54 -5.53
N THR A 226 -5.26 -6.20 -6.26
CA THR A 226 -4.00 -5.60 -6.72
C THR A 226 -3.83 -5.50 -8.23
N ARG A 227 -4.80 -5.97 -9.03
CA ARG A 227 -4.65 -6.08 -10.49
C ARG A 227 -5.88 -5.60 -11.24
N LEU A 228 -5.67 -4.70 -12.20
CA LEU A 228 -6.64 -4.35 -13.22
C LEU A 228 -6.59 -5.41 -14.34
N ARG A 229 -7.74 -6.04 -14.64
CA ARG A 229 -7.88 -7.11 -15.62
C ARG A 229 -8.73 -6.61 -16.78
N VAL A 230 -8.11 -6.44 -17.95
CA VAL A 230 -8.76 -5.88 -19.14
C VAL A 230 -8.73 -6.91 -20.25
N ALA A 231 -9.89 -7.36 -20.69
CA ALA A 231 -10.03 -8.14 -21.92
C ALA A 231 -10.01 -7.16 -23.10
N VAL A 232 -9.09 -7.39 -24.04
CA VAL A 232 -8.94 -6.54 -25.24
C VAL A 232 -9.26 -7.30 -26.52
N ASN A 233 -9.75 -6.57 -27.52
CA ASN A 233 -10.07 -7.10 -28.85
C ASN A 233 -8.78 -7.33 -29.67
N ASP A 234 -7.82 -6.40 -29.58
CA ASP A 234 -6.51 -6.47 -30.22
C ASP A 234 -5.39 -6.15 -29.22
N GLN A 235 -4.46 -7.09 -29.07
CA GLN A 235 -3.34 -6.95 -28.15
C GLN A 235 -2.25 -6.00 -28.65
N ASN A 236 -2.17 -5.78 -29.97
CA ASN A 236 -1.13 -4.93 -30.57
C ASN A 236 -1.38 -3.44 -30.33
N GLN A 237 -2.63 -3.06 -30.01
CA GLN A 237 -3.01 -1.69 -29.67
C GLN A 237 -2.74 -1.34 -28.20
N VAL A 238 -2.24 -2.28 -27.41
CA VAL A 238 -1.95 -2.09 -25.99
C VAL A 238 -0.50 -1.66 -25.80
N ASP A 239 -0.30 -0.45 -25.31
CA ASP A 239 1.02 0.08 -24.95
C ASP A 239 1.39 -0.34 -23.52
N LYS A 240 2.06 -1.49 -23.43
CA LYS A 240 2.53 -2.04 -22.14
C LYS A 240 3.56 -1.14 -21.47
N ASN A 241 4.35 -0.38 -22.22
CA ASN A 241 5.38 0.49 -21.66
C ASN A 241 4.71 1.73 -21.06
N ARG A 242 3.73 2.31 -21.76
CA ARG A 242 2.93 3.42 -21.23
C ARG A 242 2.18 3.02 -19.96
N LEU A 243 1.62 1.83 -19.89
CA LEU A 243 0.96 1.34 -18.67
C LEU A 243 1.91 1.25 -17.46
N LYS A 244 3.18 0.86 -17.67
CA LYS A 244 4.20 0.90 -16.61
C LYS A 244 4.55 2.33 -16.21
N GLN A 245 4.70 3.25 -17.18
CA GLN A 245 4.93 4.68 -16.91
C GLN A 245 3.79 5.31 -16.11
N LEU A 246 2.56 4.87 -16.35
CA LEU A 246 1.36 5.28 -15.61
C LEU A 246 1.27 4.63 -14.21
N GLY A 247 2.31 3.91 -13.76
CA GLY A 247 2.42 3.41 -12.39
C GLY A 247 2.00 1.95 -12.19
N ALA A 248 1.87 1.16 -13.25
CA ALA A 248 1.72 -0.29 -13.11
C ALA A 248 3.07 -0.91 -12.69
N ALA A 249 3.09 -1.59 -11.53
CA ALA A 249 4.25 -2.33 -11.05
C ALA A 249 4.62 -3.52 -11.96
N GLY A 250 3.69 -3.94 -12.82
CA GLY A 250 3.92 -4.95 -13.85
C GLY A 250 2.71 -5.09 -14.76
N VAL A 251 2.96 -5.47 -16.02
CA VAL A 251 1.92 -5.71 -17.03
C VAL A 251 2.17 -7.07 -17.67
N MET A 252 1.17 -7.94 -17.66
CA MET A 252 1.25 -9.30 -18.22
C MET A 252 0.06 -9.61 -19.11
N THR A 253 0.25 -10.55 -20.04
CA THR A 253 -0.78 -10.96 -21.00
C THR A 253 -1.14 -12.42 -20.76
N VAL A 254 -2.43 -12.71 -20.65
CA VAL A 254 -2.97 -14.07 -20.44
C VAL A 254 -4.12 -14.28 -21.44
N GLY A 255 -3.84 -14.93 -22.56
CA GLY A 255 -4.79 -14.97 -23.68
C GLY A 255 -5.08 -13.55 -24.18
N ASN A 256 -6.35 -13.18 -24.37
CA ASN A 256 -6.78 -11.82 -24.71
C ASN A 256 -6.91 -10.87 -23.50
N ASN A 257 -6.54 -11.31 -22.29
CA ASN A 257 -6.59 -10.47 -21.10
C ASN A 257 -5.23 -9.86 -20.79
N ILE A 258 -5.19 -8.54 -20.68
CA ILE A 258 -4.08 -7.78 -20.12
C ILE A 258 -4.32 -7.62 -18.62
N GLN A 259 -3.31 -7.91 -17.80
CA GLN A 259 -3.34 -7.68 -16.37
C GLN A 259 -2.25 -6.69 -15.97
N ALA A 260 -2.66 -5.54 -15.45
CA ALA A 260 -1.77 -4.49 -14.95
C ALA A 260 -1.85 -4.41 -13.42
N ILE A 261 -0.72 -4.41 -12.74
CA ILE A 261 -0.63 -4.42 -11.28
C ILE A 261 -0.54 -2.98 -10.76
N PHE A 262 -1.67 -2.36 -10.43
CA PHE A 262 -1.72 -1.01 -9.84
C PHE A 262 -1.81 -1.02 -8.31
N GLY A 263 -1.76 -2.21 -7.69
CA GLY A 263 -1.89 -2.37 -6.24
C GLY A 263 -3.34 -2.11 -5.79
N PRO A 264 -3.58 -1.71 -4.52
CA PRO A 264 -4.92 -1.58 -3.93
C PRO A 264 -5.85 -0.62 -4.67
N ARG A 265 -5.31 0.23 -5.55
CA ARG A 265 -6.06 1.18 -6.39
C ARG A 265 -6.72 0.56 -7.62
N SER A 266 -6.50 -0.73 -7.89
CA SER A 266 -6.96 -1.39 -9.12
C SER A 266 -8.48 -1.40 -9.27
N ASP A 267 -9.21 -1.55 -8.17
CA ASP A 267 -10.68 -1.52 -8.18
C ASP A 267 -11.22 -0.11 -8.43
N SER A 268 -10.61 0.90 -7.81
CA SER A 268 -10.93 2.31 -8.05
C SER A 268 -10.68 2.72 -9.51
N LEU A 269 -9.53 2.32 -10.09
CA LEU A 269 -9.20 2.59 -11.49
C LEU A 269 -10.20 1.94 -12.46
N LYS A 270 -10.64 0.70 -12.18
CA LYS A 270 -11.70 0.04 -12.96
C LYS A 270 -12.99 0.85 -12.95
N HIS A 271 -13.42 1.30 -11.77
CA HIS A 271 -14.63 2.10 -11.64
C HIS A 271 -14.52 3.42 -12.44
N GLN A 272 -13.41 4.15 -12.28
CA GLN A 272 -13.17 5.40 -13.01
C GLN A 272 -13.10 5.21 -14.53
N MET A 273 -12.39 4.18 -15.01
CA MET A 273 -12.34 3.84 -16.44
C MET A 273 -13.73 3.45 -16.99
N SER A 274 -14.52 2.70 -16.22
CA SER A 274 -15.89 2.37 -16.60
C SER A 274 -16.77 3.61 -16.75
N GLU A 275 -16.64 4.60 -15.85
CA GLU A 275 -17.40 5.86 -15.93
C GLU A 275 -16.97 6.73 -17.12
N ILE A 276 -15.67 6.77 -17.42
CA ILE A 276 -15.14 7.42 -18.64
C ILE A 276 -15.70 6.72 -19.89
N MET A 277 -15.73 5.38 -19.93
CA MET A 277 -16.30 4.63 -21.05
C MET A 277 -17.80 4.90 -21.25
N LYS A 278 -18.54 5.24 -20.18
CA LYS A 278 -19.97 5.60 -20.26
C LYS A 278 -20.20 7.05 -20.68
N GLY A 279 -19.15 7.88 -20.76
CA GLY A 279 -19.25 9.28 -21.17
C GLY A 279 -19.66 10.25 -20.06
N ASN A 280 -19.50 9.85 -18.79
CA ASN A 280 -19.84 10.66 -17.61
C ASN A 280 -18.70 11.63 -17.20
N THR A 281 -17.68 11.83 -18.05
CA THR A 281 -16.52 12.70 -17.81
C THR A 281 -16.13 13.40 -19.13
N PRO A 282 -15.94 14.74 -19.18
CA PRO A 282 -15.53 15.42 -20.42
C PRO A 282 -14.10 15.03 -20.84
N LEU A 283 -13.90 14.84 -22.14
CA LEU A 283 -12.57 14.59 -22.74
C LEU A 283 -11.66 15.83 -22.56
N PRO A 284 -10.37 15.66 -22.23
CA PRO A 284 -9.43 16.77 -22.30
C PRO A 284 -9.24 17.22 -23.75
N VAL A 285 -9.48 18.51 -24.01
CA VAL A 285 -9.19 19.16 -25.29
C VAL A 285 -7.68 19.42 -25.36
N ASN A 286 -7.05 19.09 -26.49
CA ASN A 286 -5.64 19.39 -26.76
C ASN A 286 -5.40 20.90 -26.72
N THR A 287 -4.76 21.41 -25.66
CA THR A 287 -4.20 22.76 -25.61
C THR A 287 -2.69 22.68 -25.86
N PRO A 288 -2.10 23.51 -26.75
CA PRO A 288 -0.67 23.49 -27.05
C PRO A 288 0.19 23.87 -25.82
N SER A 289 1.43 23.42 -25.80
CA SER A 289 2.31 23.38 -24.62
C SER A 289 2.59 24.75 -24.00
N SER A 290 2.68 24.78 -22.68
CA SER A 290 2.96 25.92 -21.79
C SER A 290 4.23 26.72 -22.13
N GLN A 291 5.17 26.14 -22.89
CA GLN A 291 6.43 26.81 -23.25
C GLN A 291 6.27 27.88 -24.34
N GLU A 292 5.22 27.84 -25.15
CA GLU A 292 4.96 28.88 -26.16
C GLU A 292 4.21 30.08 -25.58
N ILE A 293 3.45 29.88 -24.50
CA ILE A 293 2.68 30.93 -23.81
C ILE A 293 3.60 31.80 -22.93
N GLU A 294 4.59 31.21 -22.26
CA GLU A 294 5.52 31.96 -21.38
C GLU A 294 6.36 32.99 -22.14
N LYS A 295 6.73 32.70 -23.40
CA LYS A 295 7.55 33.61 -24.21
C LYS A 295 6.80 34.81 -24.76
N GLU A 296 5.47 34.74 -24.88
CA GLU A 296 4.66 35.83 -25.42
C GLU A 296 4.12 36.76 -24.32
N ILE A 297 4.02 36.25 -23.08
CA ILE A 297 3.57 37.03 -21.90
C ILE A 297 4.70 37.92 -21.34
N GLU A 298 5.97 37.52 -21.48
CA GLU A 298 7.13 38.26 -20.92
C GLU A 298 7.33 39.66 -21.55
N LEU A 299 6.71 39.93 -22.71
CA LEU A 299 6.96 41.16 -23.49
C LEU A 299 5.89 42.25 -23.33
N THR A 300 4.77 42.07 -22.62
CA THR A 300 3.62 43.00 -22.74
C THR A 300 2.95 43.53 -21.47
N VAL A 301 3.37 43.19 -20.25
CA VAL A 301 2.67 43.71 -19.03
C VAL A 301 3.61 44.53 -18.11
N PRO A 302 3.29 45.82 -17.83
CA PRO A 302 4.10 46.68 -16.97
C PRO A 302 4.19 46.22 -15.51
N GLU A 303 5.32 46.56 -14.88
CA GLU A 303 5.82 46.15 -13.57
C GLU A 303 4.92 46.49 -12.35
N ALA A 304 3.80 47.21 -12.56
CA ALA A 304 2.87 47.64 -11.52
C ALA A 304 1.77 46.61 -11.13
N LEU A 305 1.76 45.42 -11.73
CA LEU A 305 0.78 44.35 -11.48
C LEU A 305 1.38 43.07 -10.87
N ARG A 306 2.63 43.12 -10.39
CA ARG A 306 3.36 41.94 -9.89
C ARG A 306 2.91 41.40 -8.51
N ASN A 307 1.87 41.94 -7.88
CA ASN A 307 1.50 41.61 -6.49
C ASN A 307 0.06 41.08 -6.29
N ASP A 308 -0.50 40.30 -7.21
CA ASP A 308 -1.73 39.55 -6.93
C ASP A 308 -1.64 38.12 -7.49
N VAL A 309 -0.93 37.25 -6.77
CA VAL A 309 -1.27 35.82 -6.79
C VAL A 309 -2.53 35.71 -5.93
N ALA A 310 -3.68 35.43 -6.54
CA ALA A 310 -4.96 35.44 -5.85
C ALA A 310 -4.96 34.49 -4.63
N GLU A 311 -4.89 35.05 -3.41
CA GLU A 311 -5.03 34.29 -2.17
C GLU A 311 -6.34 33.49 -2.16
N THR A 312 -6.26 32.18 -1.91
CA THR A 312 -7.45 31.33 -1.74
C THR A 312 -8.13 31.71 -0.42
N LYS A 313 -9.18 32.53 -0.50
CA LYS A 313 -9.95 32.97 0.68
C LYS A 313 -10.85 31.85 1.18
N ILE A 314 -10.40 31.15 2.22
CA ILE A 314 -11.14 30.06 2.88
C ILE A 314 -12.03 30.64 3.98
N VAL A 315 -13.30 30.20 4.00
CA VAL A 315 -14.24 30.48 5.09
C VAL A 315 -14.53 29.22 5.89
N ILE A 316 -14.90 29.37 7.15
CA ILE A 316 -15.23 28.24 8.01
C ILE A 316 -16.52 27.57 7.51
N PRO A 317 -16.52 26.26 7.21
CA PRO A 317 -17.68 25.58 6.64
C PRO A 317 -18.72 25.15 7.67
N VAL A 318 -18.36 25.06 8.96
CA VAL A 318 -19.23 24.52 10.00
C VAL A 318 -19.03 25.27 11.32
N THR A 319 -20.12 25.57 12.03
CA THR A 319 -20.05 26.16 13.38
C THR A 319 -19.65 25.08 14.38
N GLY A 320 -18.59 25.32 15.15
CA GLY A 320 -18.06 24.28 16.03
C GLY A 320 -16.78 24.67 16.77
N GLU A 321 -16.05 23.65 17.20
CA GLU A 321 -14.71 23.79 17.77
C GLU A 321 -13.69 23.39 16.71
N LEU A 322 -12.78 24.32 16.38
CA LEU A 322 -11.72 24.10 15.42
C LEU A 322 -10.56 23.34 16.06
N LEU A 323 -10.14 22.26 15.40
CA LEU A 323 -9.11 21.33 15.83
C LEU A 323 -8.03 21.18 14.75
N PRO A 324 -6.76 20.98 15.13
CA PRO A 324 -5.74 20.51 14.21
C PRO A 324 -6.15 19.19 13.54
N ILE A 325 -5.73 18.98 12.29
CA ILE A 325 -6.02 17.71 11.58
C ILE A 325 -5.43 16.49 12.30
N THR A 326 -4.33 16.68 13.06
CA THR A 326 -3.69 15.64 13.87
C THR A 326 -4.55 15.12 15.02
N ASP A 327 -5.56 15.88 15.43
CA ASP A 327 -6.43 15.53 16.57
C ASP A 327 -7.68 14.74 16.12
N VAL A 328 -7.78 14.44 14.82
CA VAL A 328 -8.85 13.60 14.27
C VAL A 328 -8.62 12.14 14.71
N PRO A 329 -9.64 11.45 15.27
CA PRO A 329 -9.53 10.07 15.75
C PRO A 329 -9.57 9.04 14.61
N ASP A 330 -8.80 9.29 13.55
CA ASP A 330 -8.65 8.43 12.37
C ASP A 330 -7.22 8.60 11.80
N PRO A 331 -6.44 7.51 11.64
CA PRO A 331 -5.06 7.57 11.16
C PRO A 331 -4.87 8.13 9.74
N VAL A 332 -5.88 8.02 8.86
CA VAL A 332 -5.81 8.52 7.48
C VAL A 332 -5.78 10.05 7.48
N PHE A 333 -6.62 10.65 8.31
CA PHE A 333 -6.70 12.11 8.46
C PHE A 333 -5.59 12.66 9.36
N SER A 334 -5.41 12.10 10.56
CA SER A 334 -4.38 12.56 11.50
C SER A 334 -2.95 12.38 10.99
N GLY A 335 -2.73 11.39 10.13
CA GLY A 335 -1.46 11.17 9.44
C GLY A 335 -1.25 12.00 8.17
N LYS A 336 -2.16 12.94 7.84
CA LYS A 336 -2.15 13.75 6.61
C LYS A 336 -2.02 12.90 5.31
N MET A 337 -2.53 11.66 5.31
CA MET A 337 -2.31 10.72 4.19
C MET A 337 -3.04 11.13 2.90
N MET A 338 -4.13 11.89 3.02
CA MET A 338 -4.92 12.43 1.89
C MET A 338 -4.61 13.89 1.58
N GLY A 339 -3.68 14.51 2.31
CA GLY A 339 -3.39 15.94 2.24
C GLY A 339 -3.43 16.61 3.61
N ASP A 340 -3.02 17.87 3.65
CA ASP A 340 -3.08 18.68 4.86
C ASP A 340 -4.43 19.40 5.00
N GLY A 341 -4.75 19.86 6.21
CA GLY A 341 -6.04 20.48 6.47
C GLY A 341 -6.27 20.82 7.93
N PHE A 342 -7.55 20.88 8.28
CA PHE A 342 -8.02 21.12 9.64
C PHE A 342 -9.28 20.31 9.88
N ALA A 343 -9.72 20.23 11.13
CA ALA A 343 -10.96 19.55 11.47
C ALA A 343 -11.85 20.43 12.33
N ILE A 344 -13.16 20.24 12.24
CA ILE A 344 -14.13 20.94 13.09
C ILE A 344 -14.99 19.91 13.79
N LYS A 345 -15.14 20.06 15.11
CA LYS A 345 -16.16 19.35 15.87
C LYS A 345 -17.46 20.16 15.81
N PRO A 346 -18.47 19.73 15.04
CA PRO A 346 -19.67 20.50 14.77
C PRO A 346 -20.52 20.68 16.03
N LYS A 347 -21.11 21.88 16.20
CA LYS A 347 -22.17 22.16 17.18
C LYS A 347 -23.54 22.18 16.54
N ASP A 348 -23.62 22.55 15.27
CA ASP A 348 -24.85 22.51 14.48
C ASP A 348 -24.66 21.65 13.22
N GLY A 349 -25.78 21.36 12.56
CA GLY A 349 -25.84 20.49 11.39
C GLY A 349 -25.71 21.21 10.05
N ASN A 350 -25.46 22.52 10.02
CA ASN A 350 -25.43 23.27 8.76
C ASN A 350 -24.01 23.33 8.23
N ILE A 351 -23.80 22.76 7.05
CA ILE A 351 -22.49 22.76 6.39
C ILE A 351 -22.57 23.65 5.16
N VAL A 352 -21.75 24.70 5.16
CA VAL A 352 -21.65 25.68 4.08
C VAL A 352 -20.36 25.53 3.30
N SER A 353 -20.31 26.10 2.10
CA SER A 353 -19.12 26.05 1.26
C SER A 353 -17.98 26.85 1.89
N PRO A 354 -16.77 26.27 2.03
CA PRO A 354 -15.59 27.00 2.49
C PRO A 354 -14.98 27.90 1.41
N ILE A 355 -15.42 27.81 0.16
CA ILE A 355 -14.77 28.43 -1.00
C ILE A 355 -15.78 28.89 -2.06
N ASN A 356 -15.33 29.77 -2.95
CA ASN A 356 -15.97 29.94 -4.27
C ASN A 356 -15.38 28.89 -5.22
N GLY A 357 -16.24 28.21 -5.97
CA GLY A 357 -15.79 27.14 -6.86
C GLY A 357 -16.91 26.25 -7.35
N LYS A 358 -16.61 24.95 -7.46
CA LYS A 358 -17.55 23.93 -7.96
C LYS A 358 -17.54 22.67 -7.11
N ILE A 359 -18.68 21.97 -7.09
CA ILE A 359 -18.79 20.60 -6.57
C ILE A 359 -18.31 19.64 -7.65
N ILE A 360 -17.28 18.85 -7.34
CA ILE A 360 -16.74 17.85 -8.28
C ILE A 360 -17.21 16.43 -7.98
N ASN A 361 -17.68 16.18 -6.76
CA ASN A 361 -18.12 14.86 -6.35
C ASN A 361 -19.08 14.95 -5.16
N VAL A 362 -20.21 14.25 -5.25
CA VAL A 362 -21.11 14.00 -4.12
C VAL A 362 -21.11 12.51 -3.84
N PHE A 363 -20.49 12.10 -2.72
CA PHE A 363 -20.30 10.68 -2.44
C PHE A 363 -21.66 9.95 -2.30
N PRO A 364 -21.79 8.68 -2.73
CA PRO A 364 -23.07 7.96 -2.75
C PRO A 364 -23.79 7.90 -1.39
N THR A 365 -23.03 7.77 -0.30
CA THR A 365 -23.55 7.75 1.07
C THR A 365 -23.63 9.15 1.69
N LYS A 366 -23.45 10.22 0.91
CA LYS A 366 -23.67 11.64 1.24
C LYS A 366 -22.82 12.22 2.38
N HIS A 367 -21.98 11.41 3.02
CA HIS A 367 -21.13 11.81 4.14
C HIS A 367 -19.94 12.70 3.75
N ALA A 368 -19.63 12.84 2.46
CA ALA A 368 -18.49 13.64 2.00
C ALA A 368 -18.81 14.35 0.68
N LEU A 369 -18.11 15.47 0.46
CA LEU A 369 -18.16 16.29 -0.74
C LEU A 369 -16.74 16.59 -1.22
N GLY A 370 -16.52 16.46 -2.52
CA GLY A 370 -15.33 16.99 -3.20
C GLY A 370 -15.64 18.36 -3.80
N LEU A 371 -14.80 19.35 -3.52
CA LEU A 371 -14.94 20.71 -4.02
C LEU A 371 -13.64 21.14 -4.72
N VAL A 372 -13.75 22.01 -5.71
CA VAL A 372 -12.59 22.67 -6.36
C VAL A 372 -12.80 24.16 -6.28
N ALA A 373 -11.83 24.87 -5.69
CA ALA A 373 -11.82 26.32 -5.62
C ALA A 373 -11.57 26.93 -7.01
N ASP A 374 -12.03 28.17 -7.22
CA ASP A 374 -11.70 28.94 -8.43
C ASP A 374 -10.17 29.11 -8.62
N SER A 375 -9.39 28.99 -7.53
CA SER A 375 -7.92 28.97 -7.55
C SER A 375 -7.31 27.63 -7.97
N GLY A 376 -8.12 26.58 -8.18
CA GLY A 376 -7.68 25.23 -8.54
C GLY A 376 -7.37 24.32 -7.35
N LYS A 377 -7.49 24.78 -6.10
CA LYS A 377 -7.29 23.93 -4.92
C LYS A 377 -8.47 22.97 -4.73
N GLU A 378 -8.17 21.68 -4.61
CA GLU A 378 -9.12 20.61 -4.36
C GLU A 378 -9.30 20.41 -2.84
N ILE A 379 -10.55 20.31 -2.42
CA ILE A 379 -10.95 20.20 -1.02
C ILE A 379 -11.85 18.98 -0.86
N LEU A 380 -11.52 18.10 0.08
CA LEU A 380 -12.38 17.05 0.57
C LEU A 380 -13.00 17.49 1.90
N LEU A 381 -14.32 17.66 1.90
CA LEU A 381 -15.11 17.87 3.11
C LEU A 381 -15.71 16.53 3.53
N HIS A 382 -15.27 15.99 4.66
CA HIS A 382 -15.73 14.69 5.17
C HIS A 382 -16.44 14.86 6.51
N VAL A 383 -17.70 14.47 6.60
CA VAL A 383 -18.52 14.69 7.80
C VAL A 383 -18.48 13.48 8.72
N GLY A 384 -17.95 13.66 9.92
CA GLY A 384 -17.79 12.59 10.91
C GLY A 384 -16.74 11.55 10.52
N ILE A 385 -16.50 10.58 11.40
CA ILE A 385 -15.58 9.45 11.17
C ILE A 385 -16.40 8.16 11.12
N ASP A 386 -16.08 7.30 10.15
CA ASP A 386 -16.79 6.05 9.86
C ASP A 386 -18.26 6.20 9.42
N THR A 387 -18.67 7.42 9.06
CA THR A 387 -20.05 7.78 8.66
C THR A 387 -20.50 7.18 7.34
N VAL A 388 -19.57 6.69 6.51
CA VAL A 388 -19.88 5.88 5.31
C VAL A 388 -20.79 4.68 5.63
N LYS A 389 -20.66 4.11 6.84
CA LYS A 389 -21.44 2.95 7.32
C LYS A 389 -22.92 3.28 7.54
N LEU A 390 -23.26 4.57 7.68
CA LEU A 390 -24.62 5.06 7.89
C LEU A 390 -25.44 5.11 6.59
N LYS A 391 -24.83 4.80 5.44
CA LYS A 391 -25.52 4.63 4.15
C LYS A 391 -26.39 5.83 3.73
N GLY A 392 -26.01 7.04 4.15
CA GLY A 392 -26.73 8.28 3.85
C GLY A 392 -27.86 8.64 4.82
N GLU A 393 -28.10 7.86 5.87
CA GLU A 393 -29.00 8.24 6.96
C GLU A 393 -28.39 9.38 7.79
N GLY A 394 -29.19 10.40 8.08
CA GLY A 394 -28.73 11.61 8.79
C GLY A 394 -28.11 12.69 7.89
N PHE A 395 -28.07 12.49 6.56
CA PHE A 395 -27.49 13.45 5.60
C PHE A 395 -28.52 13.92 4.56
N GLU A 396 -28.70 15.23 4.47
CA GLU A 396 -29.51 15.90 3.44
C GLU A 396 -28.62 16.84 2.62
N VAL A 397 -28.41 16.54 1.33
CA VAL A 397 -27.52 17.31 0.45
C VAL A 397 -28.34 18.22 -0.46
N PHE A 398 -27.96 19.49 -0.55
CA PHE A 398 -28.65 20.53 -1.33
C PHE A 398 -27.95 20.86 -2.66
N VAL A 399 -26.76 20.29 -2.89
CA VAL A 399 -25.95 20.50 -4.09
C VAL A 399 -25.79 19.20 -4.87
N LYS A 400 -25.47 19.34 -6.16
CA LYS A 400 -25.17 18.25 -7.09
C LYS A 400 -23.77 18.43 -7.68
N GLU A 401 -23.26 17.37 -8.27
CA GLU A 401 -22.02 17.44 -9.06
C GLU A 401 -22.17 18.46 -10.18
N GLU A 402 -21.09 19.19 -10.46
CA GLU A 402 -20.97 20.31 -11.38
C GLU A 402 -21.67 21.62 -10.96
N ASP A 403 -22.36 21.65 -9.80
CA ASP A 403 -22.94 22.90 -9.28
C ASP A 403 -21.83 23.91 -8.94
N THR A 404 -22.02 25.16 -9.36
CA THR A 404 -21.17 26.28 -8.96
C THR A 404 -21.64 26.82 -7.63
N ILE A 405 -20.70 27.01 -6.70
CA ILE A 405 -20.95 27.40 -5.31
C ILE A 405 -20.14 28.63 -4.96
N LYS A 406 -20.67 29.46 -4.06
CA LYS A 406 -19.97 30.57 -3.42
C LYS A 406 -19.68 30.24 -1.97
N ALA A 407 -18.63 30.84 -1.43
CA ALA A 407 -18.26 30.71 -0.03
C ALA A 407 -19.44 31.14 0.85
N GLY A 408 -19.90 30.24 1.73
CA GLY A 408 -21.08 30.43 2.58
C GLY A 408 -22.39 29.83 2.04
N ASP A 409 -22.43 29.33 0.80
CA ASP A 409 -23.62 28.64 0.29
C ASP A 409 -23.88 27.33 1.04
N LEU A 410 -25.14 27.02 1.33
CA LEU A 410 -25.51 25.79 2.05
C LEU A 410 -25.28 24.56 1.16
N LEU A 411 -24.44 23.64 1.62
CA LEU A 411 -24.10 22.42 0.89
C LEU A 411 -24.93 21.23 1.37
N MET A 412 -25.00 21.03 2.69
CA MET A 412 -25.75 19.92 3.29
C MET A 412 -26.21 20.25 4.71
N LYS A 413 -27.26 19.55 5.14
CA LYS A 413 -27.70 19.47 6.52
C LYS A 413 -27.45 18.08 7.07
N VAL A 414 -27.00 18.04 8.31
CA VAL A 414 -26.58 16.83 8.99
C VAL A 414 -27.27 16.75 10.34
N ASP A 415 -27.83 15.60 10.67
CA ASP A 415 -28.36 15.32 12.00
C ASP A 415 -27.20 14.96 12.94
N ILE A 416 -26.61 15.98 13.58
CA ILE A 416 -25.43 15.80 14.45
C ILE A 416 -25.72 14.88 15.64
N ASP A 417 -26.94 14.88 16.18
CA ASP A 417 -27.31 14.00 17.28
C ASP A 417 -27.32 12.54 16.81
N PHE A 418 -27.88 12.28 15.63
CA PHE A 418 -27.83 10.96 15.00
C PHE A 418 -26.39 10.52 14.71
N ILE A 419 -25.52 11.40 14.20
CA ILE A 419 -24.11 11.09 13.94
C ILE A 419 -23.37 10.76 15.24
N ASN A 420 -23.55 11.56 16.30
CA ASN A 420 -22.91 11.31 17.60
C ASN A 420 -23.31 9.96 18.23
N LEU A 421 -24.53 9.49 17.94
CA LEU A 421 -25.03 8.21 18.46
C LEU A 421 -24.58 7.00 17.63
N ASN A 422 -24.39 7.16 16.32
CA ASN A 422 -24.22 6.03 15.39
C ASN A 422 -22.85 5.98 14.69
N ALA A 423 -22.03 7.02 14.78
CA ALA A 423 -20.69 7.09 14.21
C ALA A 423 -19.61 7.10 15.29
N THR A 424 -18.36 6.86 14.90
CA THR A 424 -17.22 6.88 15.83
C THR A 424 -16.92 8.30 16.35
N SER A 425 -17.16 9.32 15.52
CA SER A 425 -17.02 10.73 15.90
C SER A 425 -17.79 11.62 14.91
N SER A 426 -18.28 12.77 15.37
CA SER A 426 -18.84 13.84 14.51
C SER A 426 -17.79 14.82 13.99
N ILE A 427 -16.53 14.69 14.42
CA ILE A 427 -15.42 15.51 13.93
C ILE A 427 -15.38 15.42 12.40
N THR A 428 -15.39 16.58 11.75
CA THR A 428 -15.50 16.77 10.31
C THR A 428 -14.18 17.30 9.77
N PRO A 429 -13.34 16.44 9.15
CA PRO A 429 -12.12 16.88 8.47
C PRO A 429 -12.41 17.67 7.20
N ILE A 430 -11.60 18.72 6.98
CA ILE A 430 -11.54 19.50 5.75
C ILE A 430 -10.09 19.44 5.26
N VAL A 431 -9.88 18.72 4.16
CA VAL A 431 -8.54 18.34 3.67
C VAL A 431 -8.32 18.92 2.28
N PHE A 432 -7.15 19.49 2.04
CA PHE A 432 -6.72 19.93 0.72
C PHE A 432 -5.90 18.84 0.05
N THR A 433 -6.41 18.28 -1.05
CA THR A 433 -5.85 17.05 -1.65
C THR A 433 -4.75 17.31 -2.68
N ASN A 434 -4.53 18.57 -3.06
CA ASN A 434 -3.58 18.97 -4.10
C ASN A 434 -2.69 20.17 -3.69
N LEU A 435 -2.37 20.30 -2.40
CA LEU A 435 -1.36 21.28 -1.96
C LEU A 435 0.01 20.98 -2.57
N GLU A 436 0.76 22.03 -2.87
CA GLU A 436 2.16 21.91 -3.32
C GLU A 436 3.07 21.49 -2.16
N GLN A 437 4.26 20.97 -2.46
CA GLN A 437 5.15 20.38 -1.44
C GLN A 437 5.68 21.40 -0.41
N ASN A 438 5.61 22.69 -0.75
CA ASN A 438 5.94 23.82 0.12
C ASN A 438 4.71 24.53 0.70
N GLU A 439 3.49 24.03 0.46
CA GLU A 439 2.27 24.63 1.01
C GLU A 439 1.80 23.90 2.27
N GLU A 440 1.57 24.65 3.36
CA GLU A 440 0.98 24.13 4.59
C GLU A 440 -0.29 24.89 4.98
N VAL A 441 -1.24 24.19 5.57
CA VAL A 441 -2.45 24.79 6.13
C VAL A 441 -2.16 25.32 7.53
N VAL A 442 -2.23 26.64 7.70
CA VAL A 442 -1.97 27.31 8.96
C VAL A 442 -3.28 27.73 9.61
N ILE A 443 -3.46 27.31 10.88
CA ILE A 443 -4.57 27.72 11.72
C ILE A 443 -4.13 28.98 12.50
N GLU A 444 -4.63 30.15 12.07
CA GLU A 444 -4.25 31.44 12.66
C GLU A 444 -4.93 31.67 14.03
N ARG A 445 -6.08 31.01 14.27
CA ARG A 445 -6.85 31.12 15.53
C ARG A 445 -7.48 29.79 15.91
N THR A 446 -7.23 29.32 17.13
CA THR A 446 -7.84 28.10 17.68
C THR A 446 -9.09 28.41 18.52
N GLY A 447 -9.97 27.42 18.72
CA GLY A 447 -11.14 27.51 19.59
C GLY A 447 -12.48 27.47 18.85
N SER A 448 -13.51 28.09 19.44
CA SER A 448 -14.86 28.10 18.82
C SER A 448 -14.88 28.99 17.57
N VAL A 449 -15.52 28.48 16.52
CA VAL A 449 -15.66 29.13 15.21
C VAL A 449 -17.11 29.06 14.74
N THR A 450 -17.55 30.05 13.96
CA THR A 450 -18.87 30.10 13.34
C THR A 450 -18.76 29.90 11.84
N ALA A 451 -19.73 29.20 11.23
CA ALA A 451 -19.83 29.06 9.78
C ALA A 451 -19.81 30.43 9.08
N GLY A 452 -18.99 30.57 8.04
CA GLY A 452 -18.80 31.79 7.26
C GLY A 452 -17.73 32.76 7.79
N GLU A 453 -17.12 32.51 8.96
CA GLU A 453 -15.98 33.30 9.43
C GLU A 453 -14.78 33.20 8.48
N LYS A 454 -14.08 34.32 8.27
CA LYS A 454 -12.95 34.46 7.33
C LYS A 454 -11.65 34.66 8.09
N ASN A 455 -10.51 34.48 7.41
CA ASN A 455 -9.16 34.75 7.92
C ASN A 455 -8.77 33.94 9.17
N ILE A 456 -9.29 32.72 9.31
CA ILE A 456 -8.91 31.77 10.37
C ILE A 456 -7.96 30.70 9.84
N ILE A 457 -8.11 30.35 8.57
CA ILE A 457 -7.30 29.36 7.87
C ILE A 457 -6.59 30.09 6.72
N SER A 458 -5.28 29.91 6.63
CA SER A 458 -4.46 30.39 5.52
C SER A 458 -3.65 29.22 4.95
N ILE A 459 -3.29 29.30 3.67
CA ILE A 459 -2.32 28.41 3.04
C ILE A 459 -1.05 29.22 2.86
N LYS A 460 0.03 28.83 3.53
CA LYS A 460 1.34 29.50 3.41
C LYS A 460 2.29 28.66 2.57
N GLN A 461 3.07 29.34 1.74
CA GLN A 461 4.20 28.76 1.03
C GLN A 461 5.46 28.98 1.87
N ASP A 462 6.14 27.89 2.25
CA ASP A 462 7.44 27.89 2.95
C ASP A 462 8.63 28.06 2.00
#